data_AF-A0A1E8AYA8-F1
#
_entry.id   AF-A0A1E8AYA8-F1
#
_cell.length_a   1.000
_cell.length_b   1.000
_cell.length_c   1.000
_cell.angle_alpha   90.00
_cell.angle_beta   90.00
_cell.angle_gamma   90.00
#
_symmetry.space_group_name_H-M   'P 1'
#
loop_
_entity.id
_entity.type
_entity.pdbx_description
1 polymer ?
#
loop_
_entity_poly.entity_id
_entity_poly.type
_entity_poly.pdbx_seq_one_letter_code
_entity_poly.pdbx_strand_id
1 'polypeptide(L)'
;MLAVPLERQKSIVLRLKTTQEEIKELKHGIEKILEREKHIHEFVPRIKNVLEAYYATNDIEKKNHFLKSVLEKVTYLQKKEWRKKDEFVVELYTRI
;
A
#
# COMPACT_ATOMS: atom_id res chain seq x y z
N MET A 1 -43.71 -9.74 37.08
CA MET A 1 -43.31 -10.64 35.96
C MET A 1 -43.31 -9.88 34.62
N LEU A 2 -42.56 -8.75 34.51
CA LEU A 2 -42.52 -7.90 33.30
C LEU A 2 -41.11 -7.56 32.80
N ALA A 3 -40.05 -8.12 33.42
CA ALA A 3 -38.66 -7.78 33.07
C ALA A 3 -38.08 -8.56 31.88
N VAL A 4 -38.57 -9.78 31.64
CA VAL A 4 -38.05 -10.73 30.63
C VAL A 4 -38.09 -10.21 29.18
N PRO A 5 -39.13 -9.49 28.71
CA PRO A 5 -39.17 -8.98 27.33
C PRO A 5 -38.14 -7.87 27.06
N LEU A 6 -37.87 -7.01 28.05
CA LEU A 6 -36.94 -5.88 27.95
C LEU A 6 -35.48 -6.35 27.92
N GLU A 7 -35.14 -7.37 28.70
CA GLU A 7 -33.79 -7.96 28.70
C GLU A 7 -33.49 -8.67 27.38
N ARG A 8 -34.47 -9.40 26.84
CA ARG A 8 -34.34 -10.03 25.52
C ARG A 8 -34.15 -9.00 24.40
N GLN A 9 -34.91 -7.91 24.43
CA GLN A 9 -34.78 -6.83 23.44
C GLN A 9 -33.40 -6.17 23.50
N LYS A 10 -32.89 -5.87 24.71
CA LYS A 10 -31.53 -5.33 24.90
C LYS A 10 -30.45 -6.29 24.40
N SER A 11 -30.59 -7.59 24.68
CA SER A 11 -29.65 -8.62 24.20
C SER A 11 -29.61 -8.70 22.67
N ILE A 12 -30.77 -8.65 22.00
CA ILE A 12 -30.86 -8.67 20.54
C ILE A 12 -30.21 -7.43 19.94
N VAL A 13 -30.49 -6.24 20.49
CA VAL A 13 -29.89 -4.99 20.00
C VAL A 13 -28.38 -4.99 20.17
N LEU A 14 -27.88 -5.49 21.32
CA LEU A 14 -26.45 -5.61 21.55
C LEU A 14 -25.78 -6.53 20.53
N ARG A 15 -26.35 -7.73 20.32
CA ARG A 15 -25.84 -8.69 19.33
C ARG A 15 -25.85 -8.10 17.92
N LEU A 16 -26.90 -7.39 17.55
CA LEU A 16 -27.02 -6.76 16.24
C LEU A 16 -25.94 -5.69 16.05
N LYS A 17 -25.67 -4.88 17.08
CA LYS A 17 -24.60 -3.88 17.06
C LYS A 17 -23.22 -4.53 16.96
N THR A 18 -22.93 -5.55 17.76
CA THR A 18 -21.66 -6.28 17.71
C THR A 18 -21.44 -6.90 16.33
N THR A 19 -22.43 -7.60 15.78
CA THR A 19 -22.33 -8.18 14.44
C THR A 19 -22.14 -7.12 13.35
N GLN A 20 -22.74 -5.93 13.49
CA GLN A 20 -22.50 -4.83 12.55
C GLN A 20 -21.07 -4.28 12.64
N GLU A 21 -20.50 -4.19 13.84
CA GLU A 21 -19.10 -3.80 14.04
C GLU A 21 -18.15 -4.85 13.44
N GLU A 22 -18.38 -6.14 13.70
CA GLU A 22 -17.61 -7.24 13.12
C GLU A 22 -17.66 -7.22 11.58
N ILE A 23 -18.84 -7.01 10.97
CA ILE A 23 -18.98 -6.88 9.51
C ILE A 23 -18.16 -5.70 8.99
N LYS A 24 -18.15 -4.57 9.70
CA LYS A 24 -17.38 -3.39 9.29
C LYS A 24 -15.88 -3.67 9.35
N GLU A 25 -15.40 -4.31 10.41
CA GLU A 25 -13.98 -4.68 10.55
C GLU A 25 -13.55 -5.68 9.48
N LEU A 26 -14.37 -6.70 9.21
CA LEU A 26 -14.11 -7.69 8.16
C LEU A 26 -14.04 -7.03 6.77
N LYS A 27 -14.96 -6.11 6.47
CA LYS A 27 -14.92 -5.36 5.20
C LYS A 27 -13.63 -4.56 5.04
N HIS A 28 -13.19 -3.87 6.10
CA HIS A 28 -11.91 -3.15 6.10
C HIS A 28 -10.71 -4.09 5.93
N GLY A 29 -10.77 -5.28 6.54
CA GLY A 29 -9.77 -6.33 6.35
C GLY A 29 -9.70 -6.81 4.90
N ILE A 30 -10.85 -7.06 4.28
CA ILE A 30 -10.94 -7.46 2.87
C ILE A 30 -10.36 -6.38 1.96
N GLU A 31 -10.69 -5.11 2.18
CA GLU A 31 -10.19 -4.00 1.38
C GLU A 31 -8.66 -3.92 1.41
N LYS A 32 -8.06 -4.02 2.61
CA LYS A 32 -6.59 -4.07 2.76
C LYS A 32 -5.95 -5.27 2.06
N ILE A 33 -6.59 -6.44 2.11
CA ILE A 33 -6.09 -7.64 1.43
C ILE A 33 -6.17 -7.45 -0.08
N LEU A 34 -7.27 -6.90 -0.60
CA LEU A 34 -7.44 -6.62 -2.03
C LEU A 34 -6.42 -5.59 -2.53
N GLU A 35 -6.16 -4.51 -1.78
CA GLU A 35 -5.10 -3.55 -2.11
C GLU A 35 -3.72 -4.23 -2.15
N ARG A 36 -3.43 -5.08 -1.16
CA ARG A 36 -2.19 -5.85 -1.12
C ARG A 36 -2.06 -6.81 -2.30
N GLU A 37 -3.11 -7.55 -2.63
CA GLU A 37 -3.15 -8.48 -3.76
C GLU A 37 -2.94 -7.72 -5.08
N LYS A 38 -3.59 -6.57 -5.24
CA LYS A 38 -3.38 -5.68 -6.39
C LYS A 38 -1.91 -5.25 -6.49
N HIS A 39 -1.29 -4.86 -5.39
CA HIS A 39 0.14 -4.55 -5.38
C HIS A 39 1.01 -5.76 -5.76
N ILE A 40 0.72 -6.96 -5.25
CA ILE A 40 1.53 -8.15 -5.57
C ILE A 40 1.36 -8.56 -7.04
N HIS A 41 0.14 -8.52 -7.58
CA HIS A 41 -0.16 -9.05 -8.90
C HIS A 41 -0.03 -8.04 -10.05
N GLU A 42 -0.19 -6.74 -9.79
CA GLU A 42 -0.03 -5.71 -10.83
C GLU A 42 1.30 -4.99 -10.70
N PHE A 43 1.67 -4.55 -9.49
CA PHE A 43 2.80 -3.67 -9.30
C PHE A 43 4.15 -4.38 -9.40
N VAL A 44 4.31 -5.50 -8.69
CA VAL A 44 5.58 -6.26 -8.72
C VAL A 44 5.95 -6.73 -10.14
N PRO A 45 5.03 -7.34 -10.92
CA PRO A 45 5.35 -7.76 -12.29
C PRO A 45 5.62 -6.57 -13.21
N ARG A 46 4.90 -5.45 -13.03
CA ARG A 46 5.11 -4.25 -13.84
C ARG A 46 6.49 -3.65 -13.62
N ILE A 47 6.94 -3.53 -12.37
CA ILE A 47 8.31 -3.07 -12.06
C ILE A 47 9.34 -4.03 -12.64
N LYS A 48 9.14 -5.33 -12.46
CA LYS A 48 10.05 -6.34 -13.00
C LYS A 48 10.20 -6.17 -14.52
N ASN A 49 9.10 -6.07 -15.25
CA ASN A 49 9.10 -5.90 -16.70
C ASN A 49 9.83 -4.61 -17.12
N VAL A 50 9.62 -3.51 -16.37
CA VAL A 50 10.31 -2.23 -16.64
C VAL A 50 11.82 -2.34 -16.40
N LEU A 51 12.24 -2.99 -15.32
CA LEU A 51 13.66 -3.21 -15.02
C LEU A 51 14.32 -4.12 -16.07
N GLU A 52 13.64 -5.20 -16.47
CA GLU A 52 14.12 -6.09 -17.53
C GLU A 52 14.30 -5.31 -18.85
N ALA A 53 13.32 -4.51 -19.26
CA ALA A 53 13.41 -3.66 -20.44
C ALA A 53 14.53 -2.61 -20.33
N TYR A 54 14.72 -2.03 -19.13
CA TYR A 54 15.78 -1.06 -18.85
C TYR A 54 17.17 -1.67 -19.03
N TYR A 55 17.41 -2.88 -18.53
CA TYR A 55 18.70 -3.55 -18.67
C TYR A 55 18.91 -4.16 -20.06
N ALA A 56 17.83 -4.49 -20.80
CA ALA A 56 17.92 -5.04 -22.15
C ALA A 56 18.24 -4.00 -23.24
N THR A 57 17.99 -2.71 -22.99
CA THR A 57 18.28 -1.63 -23.96
C THR A 57 19.60 -0.94 -23.66
N ASN A 58 20.31 -0.49 -24.69
CA ASN A 58 21.46 0.42 -24.57
C ASN A 58 21.12 1.88 -24.90
N ASP A 59 19.89 2.13 -25.35
CA ASP A 59 19.39 3.47 -25.67
C ASP A 59 19.07 4.24 -24.38
N ILE A 60 19.76 5.36 -24.17
CA ILE A 60 19.64 6.21 -22.98
C ILE A 60 18.26 6.86 -22.87
N GLU A 61 17.64 7.23 -23.99
CA GLU A 61 16.31 7.84 -24.00
C GLU A 61 15.25 6.83 -23.54
N LYS A 62 15.34 5.60 -24.04
CA LYS A 62 14.45 4.50 -23.61
C LYS A 62 14.65 4.15 -22.14
N LYS A 63 15.90 4.13 -21.65
CA LYS A 63 16.20 3.94 -20.22
C LYS A 63 15.51 4.97 -19.34
N ASN A 64 15.61 6.25 -19.71
CA ASN A 64 14.96 7.33 -18.98
C ASN A 64 13.43 7.20 -19.04
N HIS A 65 12.87 6.83 -20.19
CA HIS A 65 11.44 6.58 -20.32
C HIS A 65 10.95 5.47 -19.38
N PHE A 66 11.67 4.34 -19.33
CA PHE A 66 11.36 3.24 -18.42
C PHE A 66 11.38 3.65 -16.96
N LEU A 67 12.44 4.33 -16.50
CA LEU A 67 12.50 4.80 -15.11
C LEU A 67 11.36 5.76 -14.76
N LYS A 68 11.04 6.72 -15.65
CA LYS A 68 9.94 7.67 -15.48
C LYS A 68 8.54 7.01 -15.52
N SER A 69 8.44 5.80 -16.06
CA SER A 69 7.17 5.06 -16.07
C SER A 69 6.80 4.47 -14.70
N VAL A 70 7.79 4.29 -13.82
CA VAL A 70 7.64 3.69 -12.48
C VAL A 70 7.86 4.72 -11.37
N LEU A 71 8.84 5.61 -11.53
CA LEU A 71 9.21 6.61 -10.54
C LEU A 71 8.47 7.92 -10.79
N GLU A 72 7.81 8.42 -9.75
CA GLU A 72 7.22 9.75 -9.72
C GLU A 72 8.23 10.81 -9.29
N LYS A 73 8.97 10.52 -8.22
CA LYS A 73 9.95 11.43 -7.64
C LYS A 73 11.06 10.65 -6.95
N VAL A 74 12.25 11.23 -6.94
CA VAL A 74 13.37 10.76 -6.11
C VAL A 74 13.84 11.94 -5.27
N THR A 75 13.95 11.76 -3.95
CA THR A 75 14.60 12.72 -3.07
C THR A 75 15.99 12.22 -2.74
N TYR A 76 16.94 13.14 -2.72
CA TYR A 76 18.30 12.91 -2.23
C TYR A 76 18.56 13.91 -1.11
N LEU A 77 18.92 13.40 0.06
CA LEU A 77 19.29 14.21 1.20
C LEU A 77 20.73 13.88 1.58
N GLN A 78 21.56 14.92 1.61
CA GLN A 78 22.90 14.88 2.18
C GLN A 78 23.03 16.05 3.15
N LYS A 79 23.24 15.75 4.43
CA LYS A 79 23.40 16.78 5.46
C LYS A 79 24.82 17.30 5.47
N LYS A 80 25.00 18.59 5.75
CA LYS A 80 26.32 19.24 5.87
C LYS A 80 27.18 18.65 7.01
N GLU A 81 26.53 18.04 7.99
CA GLU A 81 27.16 17.41 9.15
C GLU A 81 27.75 16.03 8.81
N TRP A 82 27.31 15.43 7.71
CA TRP A 82 27.79 14.16 7.21
C TRP A 82 29.09 14.35 6.44
N ARG A 83 30.14 13.66 6.88
CA ARG A 83 31.51 13.85 6.36
C ARG A 83 31.95 12.68 5.48
N LYS A 84 31.27 11.54 5.58
CA LYS A 84 31.54 10.38 4.73
C LYS A 84 30.70 10.47 3.47
N LYS A 85 31.26 10.01 2.35
CA LYS A 85 30.57 9.99 1.05
C LYS A 85 29.33 9.11 1.05
N ASP A 86 29.29 8.11 1.93
CA ASP A 86 28.19 7.13 2.01
C ASP A 86 27.08 7.54 2.98
N GLU A 87 27.22 8.70 3.63
CA GLU A 87 26.17 9.27 4.47
C GLU A 87 25.23 10.11 3.58
N PHE A 88 24.21 9.45 3.05
CA PHE A 88 23.12 10.08 2.32
C PHE A 88 21.83 9.26 2.48
N VAL A 89 20.70 9.89 2.21
CA VAL A 89 19.40 9.24 2.16
C VAL A 89 18.81 9.46 0.78
N VAL A 90 18.43 8.36 0.12
CA VAL A 90 17.63 8.40 -1.11
C VAL A 90 16.25 7.86 -0.78
N GLU A 91 15.21 8.62 -1.09
CA GLU A 91 13.84 8.12 -1.03
C GLU A 91 13.26 8.08 -2.44
N LEU A 92 12.63 6.95 -2.77
CA LEU A 92 12.04 6.70 -4.07
C LEU A 92 10.53 6.71 -3.91
N TYR A 93 9.86 7.53 -4.70
CA TYR A 93 8.40 7.62 -4.75
C TYR A 93 7.94 7.04 -6.09
N THR A 94 7.10 6.01 -6.04
CA THR A 94 6.56 5.34 -7.22
C THR A 94 5.26 5.99 -7.67
N ARG A 95 5.04 6.07 -8.98
CA ARG A 95 3.80 6.61 -9.60
C ARG A 95 2.62 5.64 -9.51
N ILE A 96 2.89 4.42 -9.07
CA ILE A 96 2.01 3.27 -9.12
C ILE A 96 1.76 2.80 -7.69
#